data_AF-A0A8T0QBV9-F1
#
_entry.id   AF-A0A8T0QBV9-F1
#
_cell.length_a   1.000
_cell.length_b   1.000
_cell.length_c   1.000
_cell.angle_alpha   90.00
_cell.angle_beta   90.00
_cell.angle_gamma   90.00
#
_symmetry.space_group_name_H-M   'P 1'
#
loop_
_entity.id
_entity.type
_entity.pdbx_description
1 polymer ?
#
loop_
_entity_poly.entity_id
_entity_poly.type
_entity_poly.pdbx_seq_one_letter_code
_entity_poly.pdbx_strand_id
1 'polypeptide(L)'
;MWVAPARAWQEEDSEEYGSPLVVATEIADVIKQRTQSHLQKIQAAVSSEPIFMRAEYAHCPNLTVIDTPGLVLKPMKGEPDTTPEEILSMVKSIASPPHHLLLFLQQSSIEWKSSLWLDTIREIDPSFRCTIIIVSKFDNRLKEVSERWEIDSYLSASGYLGDNIHPFFVALPNDRGTTTDEGFCSRICQVDIDVLRHLQEKVKGGFNEEKYAPYIGFSCLWKHLESEIQKRYKEAVPATLALLEERCIGVSEDLSRLESKLQATSDVSQLRRSATLHVASICRHLHHLLVGAADLDPELWGLTTEEEQKHSGIVRWPGITIALEPANFSLKLYGGAAFERVMHEFHCAAYSMKCPPLSREKVHSDY
;
A
#
# COMPACT_ATOMS: atom_id res chain seq x y z
N MET A 1 5.15 -30.61 17.86
CA MET A 1 3.69 -30.80 17.86
C MET A 1 3.23 -30.48 16.45
N TRP A 2 2.83 -31.49 15.68
CA TRP A 2 2.43 -31.31 14.28
C TRP A 2 1.05 -30.66 14.26
N VAL A 3 0.97 -29.38 13.87
CA VAL A 3 -0.32 -28.73 13.60
C VAL A 3 -0.77 -29.24 12.23
N ALA A 4 -1.90 -29.92 12.19
CA ALA A 4 -2.52 -30.30 10.92
C ALA A 4 -2.84 -29.03 10.12
N PRO A 5 -2.71 -29.04 8.77
CA PRO A 5 -3.13 -27.91 7.93
C PRO A 5 -4.53 -27.45 8.32
N ALA A 6 -4.65 -26.23 8.83
CA ALA A 6 -5.91 -25.63 9.23
C ALA A 6 -6.12 -24.37 8.39
N ARG A 7 -7.30 -24.25 7.79
CA ARG A 7 -7.61 -23.11 6.91
C ARG A 7 -8.93 -22.51 7.32
N ALA A 8 -8.95 -21.24 7.69
CA ALA A 8 -10.14 -20.58 8.21
C ALA A 8 -10.48 -19.34 7.39
N TRP A 9 -11.76 -19.09 7.20
CA TRP A 9 -12.27 -17.90 6.52
C TRP A 9 -12.69 -16.86 7.54
N GLN A 10 -12.42 -15.59 7.26
CA GLN A 10 -13.07 -14.50 7.98
C GLN A 10 -14.47 -14.27 7.41
N GLU A 11 -15.45 -13.97 8.27
CA GLU A 11 -16.80 -13.55 7.82
C GLU A 11 -16.83 -12.05 7.52
N GLU A 12 -17.67 -11.62 6.57
CA GLU A 12 -17.75 -10.22 6.07
C GLU A 12 -18.04 -9.21 7.20
N ASP A 13 -18.76 -9.65 8.25
CA ASP A 13 -19.17 -8.83 9.40
C ASP A 13 -18.42 -9.19 10.71
N SER A 14 -17.30 -9.92 10.65
CA SER A 14 -16.60 -10.40 11.85
C SER A 14 -15.08 -10.20 11.77
N GLU A 15 -14.47 -9.84 12.90
CA GLU A 15 -13.00 -9.88 13.07
C GLU A 15 -12.49 -11.31 13.36
N GLU A 16 -13.38 -12.25 13.64
CA GLU A 16 -13.04 -13.64 13.97
C GLU A 16 -13.02 -14.55 12.74
N TYR A 17 -12.08 -15.49 12.73
CA TYR A 17 -11.98 -16.54 11.72
C TYR A 17 -12.89 -17.72 12.09
N GLY A 18 -13.67 -18.21 11.12
CA GLY A 18 -14.57 -19.34 11.26
C GLY A 18 -13.87 -20.70 11.38
N SER A 19 -14.65 -21.77 11.41
CA SER A 19 -14.14 -23.14 11.60
C SER A 19 -13.18 -23.59 10.48
N PRO A 20 -12.12 -24.35 10.82
CA PRO A 20 -11.12 -24.78 9.84
C PRO A 20 -11.69 -25.76 8.81
N LEU A 21 -11.48 -25.47 7.52
CA LEU A 21 -11.74 -26.34 6.39
C LEU A 21 -10.56 -27.28 6.12
N VAL A 22 -10.87 -28.48 5.62
CA VAL A 22 -9.92 -29.60 5.52
C VAL A 22 -9.53 -29.94 4.07
N VAL A 23 -10.25 -29.48 3.03
CA VAL A 23 -10.00 -29.90 1.63
C VAL A 23 -9.75 -28.73 0.67
N ALA A 24 -8.73 -28.86 -0.21
CA ALA A 24 -8.31 -27.80 -1.14
C ALA A 24 -9.29 -27.53 -2.30
N THR A 25 -10.01 -28.54 -2.79
CA THR A 25 -11.01 -28.37 -3.86
C THR A 25 -12.23 -27.57 -3.38
N GLU A 26 -12.59 -27.69 -2.10
CA GLU A 26 -13.68 -26.89 -1.50
C GLU A 26 -13.33 -25.40 -1.46
N ILE A 27 -12.05 -25.05 -1.30
CA ILE A 27 -11.60 -23.65 -1.18
C ILE A 27 -11.85 -22.87 -2.46
N ALA A 28 -11.46 -23.42 -3.62
CA ALA A 28 -11.64 -22.72 -4.89
C ALA A 28 -13.13 -22.46 -5.18
N ASP A 29 -13.98 -23.41 -4.83
CA ASP A 29 -15.43 -23.28 -5.03
C ASP A 29 -16.05 -22.33 -4.01
N VAL A 30 -15.59 -22.31 -2.76
CA VAL A 30 -15.99 -21.31 -1.75
C VAL A 30 -15.57 -19.89 -2.16
N ILE A 31 -14.35 -19.70 -2.69
CA ILE A 31 -13.90 -18.40 -3.19
C ILE A 31 -14.85 -17.93 -4.30
N LYS A 32 -15.10 -18.77 -5.31
CA LYS A 32 -16.03 -18.43 -6.41
C LYS A 32 -17.42 -18.09 -5.89
N GLN A 33 -17.96 -18.88 -4.96
CA GLN A 33 -19.27 -18.66 -4.40
C GLN A 33 -19.34 -17.33 -3.62
N ARG A 34 -18.34 -17.03 -2.80
CA ARG A 34 -18.25 -15.76 -2.05
C ARG A 34 -18.14 -14.56 -2.99
N THR A 35 -17.25 -14.64 -3.99
CA THR A 35 -17.12 -13.60 -5.01
C THR A 35 -18.45 -13.37 -5.73
N GLN A 36 -19.12 -14.44 -6.20
CA GLN A 36 -20.39 -14.31 -6.90
C GLN A 36 -21.50 -13.72 -6.02
N SER A 37 -21.60 -14.17 -4.76
CA SER A 37 -22.64 -13.71 -3.83
C SER A 37 -22.45 -12.22 -3.49
N HIS A 38 -21.21 -11.79 -3.27
CA HIS A 38 -20.89 -10.38 -3.00
C HIS A 38 -21.22 -9.49 -4.19
N LEU A 39 -20.71 -9.83 -5.38
CA LEU A 39 -20.94 -9.05 -6.59
C LEU A 39 -22.43 -8.94 -6.95
N GLN A 40 -23.21 -9.99 -6.70
CA GLN A 40 -24.68 -9.95 -6.86
C GLN A 40 -25.36 -9.02 -5.87
N LYS A 41 -24.92 -9.00 -4.60
CA LYS A 41 -25.45 -8.13 -3.53
C LYS A 41 -25.22 -6.65 -3.84
N ILE A 42 -24.02 -6.30 -4.31
CA ILE A 42 -23.65 -4.91 -4.62
C ILE A 42 -23.99 -4.48 -6.07
N GLN A 43 -24.45 -5.42 -6.90
CA GLN A 43 -24.75 -5.20 -8.33
C GLN A 43 -23.57 -4.58 -9.11
N ALA A 44 -22.35 -5.05 -8.86
CA ALA A 44 -21.13 -4.59 -9.53
C ALA A 44 -20.39 -5.72 -10.23
N ALA A 45 -19.58 -5.38 -11.23
CA ALA A 45 -18.72 -6.34 -11.94
C ALA A 45 -17.47 -6.69 -11.13
N VAL A 46 -16.94 -5.72 -10.37
CA VAL A 46 -15.73 -5.88 -9.54
C VAL A 46 -15.90 -5.17 -8.21
N SER A 47 -15.14 -5.61 -7.20
CA SER A 47 -15.12 -5.01 -5.87
C SER A 47 -13.69 -4.95 -5.36
N SER A 48 -13.32 -3.84 -4.70
CA SER A 48 -12.04 -3.70 -4.00
C SER A 48 -12.03 -4.35 -2.62
N GLU A 49 -13.16 -4.92 -2.18
CA GLU A 49 -13.26 -5.62 -0.91
C GLU A 49 -12.65 -7.02 -1.01
N PRO A 50 -11.58 -7.32 -0.24
CA PRO A 50 -10.86 -8.57 -0.35
C PRO A 50 -11.60 -9.72 0.34
N ILE A 51 -11.34 -10.95 -0.11
CA ILE A 51 -11.72 -12.16 0.62
C ILE A 51 -10.55 -12.56 1.50
N PHE A 52 -10.73 -12.49 2.83
CA PHE A 52 -9.70 -12.90 3.78
C PHE A 52 -9.72 -14.41 4.04
N MET A 53 -8.58 -15.05 3.80
CA MET A 53 -8.32 -16.46 4.09
C MET A 53 -7.05 -16.58 4.92
N ARG A 54 -7.12 -17.32 6.03
CA ARG A 54 -5.94 -17.72 6.80
C ARG A 54 -5.66 -19.18 6.57
N ALA A 55 -4.44 -19.48 6.16
CA ALA A 55 -3.95 -20.85 6.02
C ALA A 55 -2.78 -21.05 6.98
N GLU A 56 -2.84 -22.12 7.76
CA GLU A 56 -1.79 -22.52 8.70
C GLU A 56 -1.18 -23.83 8.24
N TYR A 57 0.15 -23.87 8.19
CA TYR A 57 0.90 -25.06 7.82
C TYR A 57 2.14 -25.21 8.69
N ALA A 58 2.60 -26.44 8.85
CA ALA A 58 3.90 -26.66 9.47
C ALA A 58 5.00 -26.05 8.59
N HIS A 59 5.95 -25.34 9.20
CA HIS A 59 7.11 -24.77 8.50
C HIS A 59 6.80 -23.71 7.42
N CYS A 60 5.62 -23.06 7.44
CA CYS A 60 5.38 -21.88 6.61
C CYS A 60 5.78 -20.58 7.34
N PRO A 61 6.36 -19.58 6.63
CA PRO A 61 6.55 -18.26 7.20
C PRO A 61 5.20 -17.56 7.40
N ASN A 62 5.15 -16.63 8.35
CA ASN A 62 4.03 -15.70 8.46
C ASN A 62 4.09 -14.73 7.28
N LEU A 63 3.26 -14.96 6.27
CA LEU A 63 3.23 -14.18 5.04
C LEU A 63 1.78 -13.88 4.65
N THR A 64 1.55 -12.66 4.16
CA THR A 64 0.31 -12.27 3.49
C THR A 64 0.54 -12.33 1.99
N VAL A 65 -0.27 -13.12 1.29
CA VAL A 65 -0.28 -13.18 -0.18
C VAL A 65 -1.57 -12.56 -0.67
N ILE A 66 -1.46 -11.58 -1.56
CA ILE A 66 -2.61 -10.90 -2.14
C ILE A 66 -2.70 -11.34 -3.61
N ASP A 67 -3.74 -12.11 -3.92
CA ASP A 67 -4.10 -12.43 -5.30
C ASP A 67 -4.95 -11.29 -5.87
N THR A 68 -4.53 -10.75 -7.01
CA THR A 68 -5.19 -9.60 -7.64
C THR A 68 -5.95 -10.03 -8.90
N PRO A 69 -7.04 -9.34 -9.28
CA PRO A 69 -7.71 -9.61 -10.54
C PRO A 69 -6.75 -9.45 -11.72
N GLY A 70 -6.90 -10.32 -12.72
CA GLY A 70 -6.14 -10.20 -13.95
C GLY A 70 -6.48 -8.91 -14.69
N LEU A 71 -5.46 -8.16 -15.10
CA LEU A 71 -5.66 -6.94 -15.88
C LEU A 71 -6.26 -7.27 -17.25
N VAL A 72 -7.33 -6.55 -17.62
CA VAL A 72 -8.07 -6.72 -18.88
C VAL A 72 -8.06 -5.42 -19.67
N LEU A 73 -8.15 -5.53 -21.00
CA LEU A 73 -8.27 -4.36 -21.89
C LEU A 73 -9.71 -4.05 -22.31
N LYS A 74 -10.63 -4.99 -22.08
CA LYS A 74 -12.03 -4.88 -22.48
C LYS A 74 -12.92 -5.52 -21.42
N PRO A 75 -14.10 -4.93 -21.16
CA PRO A 75 -15.08 -5.54 -20.26
C PRO A 75 -15.58 -6.87 -20.83
N MET A 76 -16.00 -7.78 -19.94
CA MET A 76 -16.72 -8.97 -20.37
C MET A 76 -18.15 -8.62 -20.79
N LYS A 77 -18.80 -9.55 -21.52
CA LYS A 77 -20.16 -9.34 -22.00
C LYS A 77 -21.13 -9.18 -20.82
N GLY A 78 -21.71 -7.99 -20.68
CA GLY A 78 -22.65 -7.65 -19.60
C GLY A 78 -22.04 -6.86 -18.45
N GLU A 79 -20.72 -6.61 -18.47
CA GLU A 79 -20.06 -5.71 -17.53
C GLU A 79 -20.06 -4.25 -18.06
N PRO A 80 -19.96 -3.25 -17.17
CA PRO A 80 -19.76 -1.86 -17.55
C PRO A 80 -18.48 -1.62 -18.34
N ASP A 81 -18.49 -0.61 -19.22
CA ASP A 81 -17.29 -0.24 -20.00
C ASP A 81 -16.12 0.26 -19.13
N THR A 82 -16.39 0.67 -17.88
CA THR A 82 -15.40 1.16 -16.90
C THR A 82 -14.66 0.07 -16.14
N THR A 83 -15.07 -1.20 -16.28
CA THR A 83 -14.51 -2.32 -15.52
C THR A 83 -12.99 -2.49 -15.70
N PRO A 84 -12.41 -2.36 -16.91
CA PRO A 84 -10.95 -2.39 -17.08
C PRO A 84 -10.20 -1.34 -16.25
N GLU A 85 -10.69 -0.09 -16.23
CA GLU A 85 -10.09 1.01 -15.48
C GLU A 85 -10.24 0.80 -13.97
N GLU A 86 -11.39 0.31 -13.51
CA GLU A 86 -11.63 -0.03 -12.10
C GLU A 86 -10.68 -1.12 -11.61
N ILE A 87 -10.49 -2.19 -12.41
CA ILE A 87 -9.52 -3.26 -12.11
C ILE A 87 -8.11 -2.67 -12.05
N LEU A 88 -7.70 -1.89 -13.04
CA LEU A 88 -6.37 -1.31 -13.09
C LEU A 88 -6.10 -0.40 -11.88
N SER A 89 -7.07 0.44 -11.51
CA SER A 89 -6.98 1.34 -10.35
C SER A 89 -6.83 0.55 -9.05
N MET A 90 -7.62 -0.51 -8.87
CA MET A 90 -7.57 -1.41 -7.72
C MET A 90 -6.23 -2.14 -7.62
N VAL A 91 -5.72 -2.70 -8.72
CA VAL A 91 -4.43 -3.38 -8.73
C VAL A 91 -3.30 -2.40 -8.41
N LYS A 92 -3.34 -1.19 -8.98
CA LYS A 92 -2.36 -0.14 -8.67
C LYS A 92 -2.38 0.24 -7.19
N SER A 93 -3.55 0.43 -6.59
CA SER A 93 -3.63 0.81 -5.17
C SER A 93 -3.06 -0.28 -4.25
N ILE A 94 -3.29 -1.56 -4.57
CA ILE A 94 -2.72 -2.71 -3.85
C ILE A 94 -1.21 -2.82 -4.06
N ALA A 95 -0.70 -2.53 -5.27
CA ALA A 95 0.72 -2.67 -5.59
C ALA A 95 1.58 -1.46 -5.17
N SER A 96 0.99 -0.28 -4.97
CA SER A 96 1.72 0.97 -4.66
C SER A 96 2.50 1.00 -3.34
N PRO A 97 2.08 0.34 -2.25
CA PRO A 97 2.81 0.39 -1.00
C PRO A 97 4.25 -0.14 -1.12
N PRO A 98 5.27 0.59 -0.65
CA PRO A 98 6.68 0.27 -0.93
C PRO A 98 7.20 -0.98 -0.20
N HIS A 99 6.45 -1.50 0.76
CA HIS A 99 6.78 -2.72 1.50
C HIS A 99 6.18 -3.98 0.85
N HIS A 100 5.37 -3.84 -0.20
CA HIS A 100 4.84 -4.97 -0.94
C HIS A 100 5.88 -5.48 -1.96
N LEU A 101 6.09 -6.79 -1.98
CA LEU A 101 6.86 -7.47 -3.02
C LEU A 101 5.93 -7.81 -4.18
N LEU A 102 6.12 -7.16 -5.32
CA LEU A 102 5.31 -7.34 -6.52
C LEU A 102 5.83 -8.50 -7.35
N LEU A 103 4.96 -9.47 -7.62
CA LEU A 103 5.24 -10.57 -8.55
C LEU A 103 4.54 -10.25 -9.88
N PHE A 104 5.30 -9.80 -10.88
CA PHE A 104 4.75 -9.51 -12.20
C PHE A 104 4.78 -10.76 -13.08
N LEU A 105 3.62 -11.38 -13.29
CA LEU A 105 3.49 -12.56 -14.15
C LEU A 105 3.13 -12.19 -15.59
N GLN A 106 3.94 -12.67 -16.53
CA GLN A 106 3.68 -12.60 -17.97
C GLN A 106 3.73 -14.01 -18.60
N GLN A 107 3.03 -14.23 -19.72
CA GLN A 107 3.18 -15.47 -20.49
C GLN A 107 4.37 -15.38 -21.45
N SER A 108 5.09 -16.48 -21.63
CA SER A 108 6.26 -16.53 -22.52
C SER A 108 5.97 -16.32 -24.01
N SER A 109 4.71 -16.46 -24.42
CA SER A 109 4.29 -16.17 -25.80
C SER A 109 4.20 -14.68 -26.10
N ILE A 110 4.27 -13.82 -25.08
CA ILE A 110 4.23 -12.37 -25.21
C ILE A 110 5.66 -11.86 -25.39
N GLU A 111 5.92 -11.21 -26.53
CA GLU A 111 7.16 -10.48 -26.78
C GLU A 111 7.28 -9.27 -25.86
N TRP A 112 8.50 -8.94 -25.42
CA TRP A 112 8.74 -7.80 -24.51
C TRP A 112 8.18 -6.47 -25.02
N LYS A 113 8.33 -6.22 -26.33
CA LYS A 113 7.78 -5.05 -27.02
C LYS A 113 6.25 -4.96 -27.00
N SER A 114 5.58 -6.07 -26.76
CA SER A 114 4.13 -6.21 -26.74
C SER A 114 3.60 -6.43 -25.31
N SER A 115 4.47 -6.28 -24.30
CA SER A 115 4.04 -6.32 -22.90
C SER A 115 3.21 -5.09 -22.57
N LEU A 116 1.90 -5.28 -22.50
CA LEU A 116 0.92 -4.20 -22.26
C LEU A 116 1.11 -3.54 -20.89
N TRP A 117 1.48 -4.32 -19.89
CA TRP A 117 1.46 -3.90 -18.49
C TRP A 117 2.83 -3.51 -17.95
N LEU A 118 3.90 -3.66 -18.75
CA LEU A 118 5.24 -3.30 -18.29
C LEU A 118 5.36 -1.82 -17.94
N ASP A 119 4.69 -0.94 -18.70
CA ASP A 119 4.67 0.49 -18.39
C ASP A 119 3.89 0.78 -17.10
N THR A 120 2.78 0.08 -16.86
CA THR A 120 2.06 0.15 -15.58
C THR A 120 2.95 -0.25 -14.40
N ILE A 121 3.77 -1.30 -14.56
CA ILE A 121 4.70 -1.72 -13.53
C ILE A 121 5.79 -0.67 -13.30
N ARG A 122 6.32 -0.05 -14.36
CA ARG A 122 7.29 1.06 -14.24
C ARG A 122 6.70 2.31 -13.59
N GLU A 123 5.40 2.55 -13.72
CA GLU A 123 4.73 3.64 -12.99
C GLU A 123 4.69 3.37 -11.48
N ILE A 124 4.55 2.10 -11.08
CA ILE A 124 4.49 1.68 -9.67
C ILE A 124 5.90 1.58 -9.07
N ASP A 125 6.82 0.92 -9.77
CA ASP A 125 8.21 0.69 -9.34
C ASP A 125 9.18 0.91 -10.52
N PRO A 126 9.56 2.18 -10.79
CA PRO A 126 10.40 2.55 -11.94
C PRO A 126 11.77 1.86 -11.97
N SER A 127 12.24 1.40 -10.81
CA SER A 127 13.55 0.78 -10.64
C SER A 127 13.50 -0.73 -10.41
N PHE A 128 12.31 -1.33 -10.44
CA PHE A 128 12.07 -2.75 -10.14
C PHE A 128 12.73 -3.20 -8.81
N ARG A 129 12.72 -2.34 -7.79
CA ARG A 129 13.33 -2.60 -6.47
C ARG A 129 12.53 -3.58 -5.62
N CYS A 130 11.21 -3.61 -5.81
CA CYS A 130 10.31 -4.53 -5.14
C CYS A 130 9.53 -5.37 -6.15
N THR A 131 9.94 -5.40 -7.41
CA THR A 131 9.28 -6.16 -8.46
C THR A 131 10.12 -7.32 -8.96
N ILE A 132 9.57 -8.53 -8.88
CA ILE A 132 10.13 -9.74 -9.49
C ILE A 132 9.32 -10.08 -10.72
N ILE A 133 9.99 -10.16 -11.87
CA ILE A 133 9.35 -10.45 -13.16
C ILE A 133 9.42 -11.95 -13.42
N ILE A 134 8.27 -12.56 -13.70
CA ILE A 134 8.12 -13.99 -13.89
C ILE A 134 7.45 -14.25 -15.23
N VAL A 135 8.16 -14.95 -16.11
CA VAL A 135 7.67 -15.40 -17.42
C VAL A 135 7.24 -16.86 -17.30
N SER A 136 5.93 -17.07 -17.30
CA SER A 136 5.27 -18.37 -17.16
C SER A 136 5.08 -19.08 -18.50
N LYS A 137 4.77 -20.39 -18.45
CA LYS A 137 4.52 -21.27 -19.62
C LYS A 137 5.71 -21.33 -20.59
N PHE A 138 6.92 -21.21 -20.06
CA PHE A 138 8.14 -21.10 -20.85
C PHE A 138 8.36 -22.30 -21.79
N ASP A 139 7.83 -23.47 -21.44
CA ASP A 139 7.81 -24.67 -22.28
C ASP A 139 7.17 -24.46 -23.66
N ASN A 140 6.22 -23.52 -23.79
CA ASN A 140 5.65 -23.16 -25.09
C ASN A 140 6.62 -22.39 -25.96
N ARG A 141 7.35 -21.42 -25.37
CA ARG A 141 8.34 -20.63 -26.09
C ARG A 141 9.48 -21.50 -26.61
N LEU A 142 9.89 -22.51 -25.85
CA LEU A 142 10.92 -23.47 -26.26
C LEU A 142 10.59 -24.20 -27.56
N LYS A 143 9.31 -24.39 -27.89
CA LYS A 143 8.88 -25.06 -29.13
C LYS A 143 9.04 -24.17 -30.38
N GLU A 144 9.13 -22.85 -30.18
CA GLU A 144 9.17 -21.85 -31.26
C GLU A 144 10.60 -21.41 -31.60
N VAL A 145 11.52 -21.46 -30.62
CA VAL A 145 12.91 -21.00 -30.79
C VAL A 145 13.81 -22.13 -31.30
N SER A 146 14.67 -21.80 -32.25
CA SER A 146 15.59 -22.78 -32.85
C SER A 146 17.06 -22.36 -32.75
N GLU A 147 17.36 -21.07 -32.60
CA GLU A 147 18.72 -20.55 -32.62
C GLU A 147 19.10 -19.83 -31.32
N ARG A 148 20.38 -19.92 -30.95
CA ARG A 148 20.92 -19.30 -29.73
C ARG A 148 20.64 -17.81 -29.62
N TRP A 149 20.80 -17.05 -30.70
CA TRP A 149 20.66 -15.59 -30.64
C TRP A 149 19.21 -15.18 -30.36
N GLU A 150 18.22 -15.95 -30.83
CA GLU A 150 16.79 -15.69 -30.59
C GLU A 150 16.48 -15.84 -29.10
N ILE A 151 16.93 -16.96 -28.51
CA ILE A 151 16.67 -17.24 -27.11
C ILE A 151 17.49 -16.31 -26.19
N ASP A 152 18.78 -16.09 -26.47
CA ASP A 152 19.62 -15.21 -25.64
C ASP A 152 19.11 -13.75 -25.70
N SER A 153 18.58 -13.31 -26.84
CA SER A 153 17.92 -12.00 -26.97
C SER A 153 16.65 -11.93 -26.14
N TYR A 154 15.79 -12.95 -26.21
CA TYR A 154 14.56 -13.00 -25.43
C TYR A 154 14.82 -13.08 -23.91
N LEU A 155 15.76 -13.93 -23.48
CA LEU A 155 16.16 -14.08 -22.08
C LEU A 155 16.80 -12.81 -21.52
N SER A 156 17.51 -12.05 -22.36
CA SER A 156 18.13 -10.79 -21.94
C SER A 156 17.12 -9.71 -21.58
N ALA A 157 15.92 -9.76 -22.17
CA ALA A 157 14.95 -8.66 -22.15
C ALA A 157 15.58 -7.28 -22.44
N SER A 158 16.66 -7.26 -23.25
CA SER A 158 17.48 -6.09 -23.51
C SER A 158 16.63 -5.00 -24.17
N GLY A 159 16.82 -3.76 -23.71
CA GLY A 159 16.01 -2.60 -24.12
C GLY A 159 14.69 -2.43 -23.35
N TYR A 160 14.28 -3.39 -22.52
CA TYR A 160 13.04 -3.30 -21.74
C TYR A 160 13.31 -3.27 -20.23
N LEU A 161 14.00 -4.26 -19.68
CA LEU A 161 14.16 -4.37 -18.22
C LEU A 161 15.42 -3.67 -17.71
N GLY A 162 16.32 -3.24 -18.58
CA GLY A 162 17.63 -2.71 -18.21
C GLY A 162 18.64 -3.83 -17.90
N ASP A 163 19.93 -3.50 -17.89
CA ASP A 163 21.00 -4.52 -17.92
C ASP A 163 21.12 -5.38 -16.66
N ASN A 164 20.59 -4.89 -15.52
CA ASN A 164 20.71 -5.54 -14.21
C ASN A 164 19.46 -6.30 -13.77
N ILE A 165 18.37 -6.27 -14.55
CA ILE A 165 17.09 -6.86 -14.17
C ILE A 165 16.86 -8.08 -15.05
N HIS A 166 16.83 -9.25 -14.42
CA HIS A 166 16.68 -10.52 -15.09
C HIS A 166 15.34 -11.16 -14.72
N PRO A 167 14.47 -11.40 -15.71
CA PRO A 167 13.20 -12.07 -15.47
C PRO A 167 13.41 -13.57 -15.23
N PHE A 168 12.60 -14.16 -14.36
CA PHE A 168 12.59 -15.59 -14.11
C PHE A 168 11.71 -16.32 -15.12
N PHE A 169 12.23 -17.34 -15.80
CA PHE A 169 11.49 -18.13 -16.77
C PHE A 169 11.08 -19.47 -16.16
N VAL A 170 9.78 -19.71 -16.05
CA VAL A 170 9.23 -20.88 -15.36
C VAL A 170 8.23 -21.64 -16.24
N ALA A 171 8.24 -22.96 -16.09
CA ALA A 171 7.23 -23.86 -16.62
C ALA A 171 6.69 -24.72 -15.47
N LEU A 172 5.42 -25.13 -15.57
CA LEU A 172 4.76 -25.94 -14.57
C LEU A 172 4.35 -27.29 -15.17
N PRO A 173 4.29 -28.37 -14.37
CA PRO A 173 3.77 -29.65 -14.83
C PRO A 173 2.34 -29.51 -15.38
N ASN A 174 2.06 -30.13 -16.52
CA ASN A 174 0.74 -30.06 -17.17
C ASN A 174 -0.36 -30.79 -16.38
N ASP A 175 0.01 -31.68 -15.47
CA ASP A 175 -0.92 -32.57 -14.78
C ASP A 175 -1.31 -32.00 -13.40
N ARG A 176 -2.57 -31.58 -13.29
CA ARG A 176 -3.18 -31.02 -12.06
C ARG A 176 -3.80 -32.08 -11.16
N GLY A 177 -3.54 -33.36 -11.41
CA GLY A 177 -4.05 -34.46 -10.58
C GLY A 177 -3.69 -34.29 -9.10
N THR A 178 -4.56 -34.81 -8.22
CA THR A 178 -4.34 -34.89 -6.77
C THR A 178 -3.13 -35.77 -6.47
N THR A 179 -1.95 -35.19 -6.52
CA THR A 179 -0.71 -35.83 -6.08
C THR A 179 -0.36 -35.34 -4.70
N THR A 180 0.26 -36.21 -3.91
CA THR A 180 0.91 -35.83 -2.65
C THR A 180 1.90 -34.68 -2.89
N ASP A 181 2.10 -33.83 -1.86
CA ASP A 181 2.98 -32.64 -1.94
C ASP A 181 4.41 -33.00 -2.39
N GLU A 182 4.96 -34.13 -1.92
CA GLU A 182 6.29 -34.62 -2.34
C GLU A 182 6.35 -34.97 -3.83
N GLY A 183 5.29 -35.57 -4.35
CA GLY A 183 5.17 -35.88 -5.77
C GLY A 183 5.12 -34.61 -6.62
N PHE A 184 4.54 -33.52 -6.11
CA PHE A 184 4.46 -32.25 -6.83
C PHE A 184 5.84 -31.58 -6.93
N CYS A 185 6.58 -31.48 -5.83
CA CYS A 185 7.93 -30.93 -5.83
C CYS A 185 8.88 -31.69 -6.79
N SER A 186 8.83 -33.03 -6.78
CA SER A 186 9.64 -33.84 -7.70
C SER A 186 9.31 -33.56 -9.17
N ARG A 187 8.02 -33.38 -9.51
CA ARG A 187 7.61 -33.03 -10.87
C ARG A 187 8.07 -31.65 -11.30
N ILE A 188 8.03 -30.66 -10.41
CA ILE A 188 8.57 -29.33 -10.69
C ILE A 188 10.07 -29.42 -11.01
N CYS A 189 10.84 -30.11 -10.18
CA CYS A 189 12.27 -30.31 -10.44
C CYS A 189 12.52 -31.00 -11.78
N GLN A 190 11.69 -31.98 -12.14
CA GLN A 190 11.80 -32.66 -13.45
C GLN A 190 11.52 -31.70 -14.61
N VAL A 191 10.50 -30.83 -14.49
CA VAL A 191 10.18 -29.81 -15.50
C VAL A 191 11.34 -28.82 -15.66
N ASP A 192 11.95 -28.38 -14.56
CA ASP A 192 13.11 -27.48 -14.60
C ASP A 192 14.30 -28.14 -15.36
N ILE A 193 14.57 -29.43 -15.08
CA ILE A 193 15.60 -30.21 -15.78
C ILE A 193 15.26 -30.33 -17.27
N ASP A 194 14.00 -30.60 -17.61
CA ASP A 194 13.56 -30.76 -18.99
C ASP A 194 13.68 -29.47 -19.79
N VAL A 195 13.36 -28.33 -19.17
CA VAL A 195 13.53 -26.98 -19.76
C VAL A 195 15.01 -26.71 -20.05
N LEU A 196 15.90 -26.92 -19.08
CA LEU A 196 17.33 -26.69 -19.25
C LEU A 196 17.94 -27.61 -20.32
N ARG A 197 17.58 -28.89 -20.29
CA ARG A 197 18.00 -29.87 -21.30
C ARG A 197 17.53 -29.49 -22.70
N HIS A 198 16.29 -29.02 -22.84
CA HIS A 198 15.78 -28.54 -24.13
C HIS A 198 16.63 -27.39 -24.66
N LEU A 199 16.96 -26.41 -23.81
CA LEU A 199 17.80 -25.28 -24.19
C LEU A 199 19.23 -25.69 -24.60
N GLN A 200 19.78 -26.73 -23.98
CA GLN A 200 21.13 -27.23 -24.31
C GLN A 200 21.15 -28.09 -25.58
N GLU A 201 20.18 -28.99 -25.75
CA GLU A 201 20.22 -30.03 -26.78
C GLU A 201 19.47 -29.66 -28.07
N LYS A 202 18.34 -28.94 -27.96
CA LYS A 202 17.45 -28.69 -29.10
C LYS A 202 17.67 -27.33 -29.76
N VAL A 203 18.15 -26.34 -29.01
CA VAL A 203 18.49 -25.03 -29.57
C VAL A 203 19.88 -25.11 -30.21
N LYS A 204 19.99 -24.72 -31.49
CA LYS A 204 21.26 -24.72 -32.21
C LYS A 204 22.23 -23.73 -31.56
N GLY A 205 23.35 -24.26 -31.06
CA GLY A 205 24.37 -23.48 -30.34
C GLY A 205 24.08 -23.28 -28.85
N GLY A 206 23.00 -23.88 -28.32
CA GLY A 206 22.58 -23.78 -26.93
C GLY A 206 22.07 -22.40 -26.54
N PHE A 207 22.29 -22.02 -25.28
CA PHE A 207 22.02 -20.69 -24.73
C PHE A 207 23.21 -20.24 -23.86
N ASN A 208 23.25 -18.96 -23.47
CA ASN A 208 24.25 -18.50 -22.51
C ASN A 208 23.92 -18.97 -21.09
N GLU A 209 24.39 -20.18 -20.75
CA GLU A 209 24.14 -20.84 -19.46
C GLU A 209 24.69 -20.04 -18.28
N GLU A 210 25.92 -19.50 -18.39
CA GLU A 210 26.54 -18.72 -17.33
C GLU A 210 25.70 -17.50 -16.93
N LYS A 211 25.07 -16.84 -17.91
CA LYS A 211 24.28 -15.63 -17.68
C LYS A 211 22.84 -15.93 -17.26
N TYR A 212 22.20 -16.92 -17.89
CA TYR A 212 20.74 -17.07 -17.78
C TYR A 212 20.29 -18.27 -16.96
N ALA A 213 21.11 -19.31 -16.75
CA ALA A 213 20.71 -20.48 -15.97
C ALA A 213 20.21 -20.16 -14.54
N PRO A 214 20.77 -19.16 -13.81
CA PRO A 214 20.25 -18.80 -12.50
C PRO A 214 18.82 -18.25 -12.48
N TYR A 215 18.27 -17.88 -13.64
CA TYR A 215 16.94 -17.31 -13.80
C TYR A 215 15.95 -18.24 -14.50
N ILE A 216 16.34 -19.50 -14.74
CA ILE A 216 15.50 -20.49 -15.42
C ILE A 216 15.10 -21.57 -14.42
N GLY A 217 13.80 -21.86 -14.37
CA GLY A 217 13.22 -22.89 -13.51
C GLY A 217 12.55 -22.33 -12.25
N PHE A 218 11.52 -23.04 -11.79
CA PHE A 218 10.79 -22.68 -10.57
C PHE A 218 11.68 -22.80 -9.33
N SER A 219 12.61 -23.75 -9.31
CA SER A 219 13.53 -23.95 -8.18
C SER A 219 14.44 -22.74 -7.95
N CYS A 220 14.85 -22.07 -9.03
CA CYS A 220 15.65 -20.85 -8.97
C CYS A 220 14.81 -19.66 -8.47
N LEU A 221 13.59 -19.51 -8.99
CA LEU A 221 12.63 -18.51 -8.52
C LEU A 221 12.33 -18.69 -7.02
N TRP A 222 12.08 -19.94 -6.58
CA TRP A 222 11.81 -20.26 -5.17
C TRP A 222 12.95 -19.81 -4.25
N LYS A 223 14.19 -20.17 -4.57
CA LYS A 223 15.37 -19.78 -3.79
C LYS A 223 15.53 -18.26 -3.73
N HIS A 224 15.25 -17.57 -4.84
CA HIS A 224 15.31 -16.11 -4.88
C HIS A 224 14.24 -15.47 -4.00
N LEU A 225 12.99 -15.94 -4.09
CA LEU A 225 11.88 -15.46 -3.25
C LEU A 225 12.16 -15.70 -1.77
N GLU A 226 12.67 -16.89 -1.41
CA GLU A 226 13.04 -17.23 -0.04
C GLU A 226 14.11 -16.28 0.50
N SER A 227 15.16 -16.02 -0.29
CA SER A 227 16.22 -15.08 0.08
C SER A 227 15.71 -13.64 0.22
N GLU A 228 14.85 -13.18 -0.69
CA GLU A 228 14.32 -11.81 -0.66
C GLU A 228 13.38 -11.62 0.53
N ILE A 229 12.48 -12.58 0.81
CA ILE A 229 11.62 -12.56 2.00
C ILE A 229 12.47 -12.55 3.27
N GLN A 230 13.49 -13.41 3.36
CA GLN A 230 14.37 -13.46 4.53
C GLN A 230 15.13 -12.15 4.73
N LYS A 231 15.60 -11.53 3.64
CA LYS A 231 16.26 -10.21 3.67
C LYS A 231 15.33 -9.12 4.17
N ARG A 232 14.13 -9.01 3.60
CA ARG A 232 13.13 -8.01 4.01
C ARG A 232 12.70 -8.19 5.46
N TYR A 233 12.54 -9.43 5.91
CA TYR A 233 12.26 -9.73 7.31
C TYR A 233 13.38 -9.19 8.22
N LYS A 234 14.65 -9.47 7.91
CA LYS A 234 15.80 -8.98 8.68
C LYS A 234 15.90 -7.45 8.68
N GLU A 235 15.62 -6.81 7.54
CA GLU A 235 15.62 -5.34 7.40
C GLU A 235 14.48 -4.67 8.20
N ALA A 236 13.33 -5.33 8.32
CA ALA A 236 12.17 -4.81 9.05
C ALA A 236 12.24 -5.01 10.58
N VAL A 237 13.02 -5.97 11.07
CA VAL A 237 13.12 -6.31 12.50
C VAL A 237 13.50 -5.10 13.37
N PRO A 238 14.54 -4.29 13.07
CA PRO A 238 14.93 -3.18 13.94
C PRO A 238 13.84 -2.12 14.10
N ALA A 239 13.18 -1.73 13.00
CA ALA A 239 12.09 -0.76 13.03
C ALA A 239 10.89 -1.29 13.83
N THR A 240 10.57 -2.57 13.66
CA THR A 240 9.48 -3.22 14.39
C THR A 240 9.78 -3.30 15.89
N LEU A 241 11.02 -3.64 16.27
CA LEU A 241 11.44 -3.69 17.67
C LEU A 241 11.37 -2.31 18.33
N ALA A 242 11.84 -1.26 17.65
CA ALA A 242 11.77 0.10 18.17
C ALA A 242 10.31 0.54 18.43
N LEU A 243 9.40 0.26 17.49
CA LEU A 243 7.97 0.53 17.66
C LEU A 243 7.36 -0.26 18.82
N LEU A 244 7.75 -1.53 18.99
CA LEU A 244 7.28 -2.35 20.11
C LEU A 244 7.81 -1.84 21.45
N GLU A 245 9.07 -1.43 21.52
CA GLU A 245 9.68 -0.85 22.73
C GLU A 245 8.98 0.45 23.13
N GLU A 246 8.74 1.35 22.17
CA GLU A 246 7.99 2.59 22.40
C GLU A 246 6.58 2.31 22.94
N ARG A 247 5.87 1.35 22.35
CA ARG A 247 4.53 0.96 22.80
C ARG A 247 4.55 0.32 24.19
N CYS A 248 5.54 -0.51 24.48
CA CYS A 248 5.73 -1.11 25.80
C CYS A 248 5.98 -0.03 26.87
N ILE A 249 6.83 0.96 26.57
CA ILE A 249 7.09 2.09 27.46
C ILE A 249 5.81 2.87 27.71
N GLY A 250 5.09 3.26 26.66
CA GLY A 250 3.83 4.01 26.79
C GLY A 250 2.77 3.28 27.60
N VAL A 251 2.59 1.97 27.35
CA VAL A 251 1.65 1.14 28.12
C VAL A 251 2.10 0.99 29.58
N SER A 252 3.40 0.87 29.84
CA SER A 252 3.92 0.78 31.21
C SER A 252 3.72 2.09 31.99
N GLU A 253 3.90 3.24 31.35
CA GLU A 253 3.63 4.55 31.94
C GLU A 253 2.14 4.73 32.24
N ASP A 254 1.28 4.35 31.30
CA ASP A 254 -0.18 4.37 31.48
C ASP A 254 -0.63 3.47 32.63
N LEU A 255 -0.09 2.27 32.71
CA LEU A 255 -0.37 1.31 33.77
C LEU A 255 0.07 1.87 35.13
N SER A 256 1.30 2.41 35.23
CA SER A 256 1.80 3.04 36.46
C SER A 256 0.95 4.23 36.90
N ARG A 257 0.48 5.03 35.94
CA ARG A 257 -0.42 6.17 36.19
C ARG A 257 -1.78 5.71 36.71
N LEU A 258 -2.35 4.65 36.13
CA LEU A 258 -3.64 4.08 36.56
C LEU A 258 -3.52 3.42 37.94
N GLU A 259 -2.46 2.67 38.21
CA GLU A 259 -2.19 2.10 39.53
C GLU A 259 -2.07 3.18 40.60
N SER A 260 -1.35 4.27 40.31
CA SER A 260 -1.24 5.42 41.22
C SER A 260 -2.61 6.06 41.50
N LYS A 261 -3.46 6.20 40.47
CA LYS A 261 -4.84 6.70 40.65
C LYS A 261 -5.70 5.75 41.47
N LEU A 262 -5.56 4.44 41.26
CA LEU A 262 -6.29 3.42 42.01
C LEU A 262 -5.90 3.44 43.49
N GLN A 263 -4.60 3.52 43.79
CA GLN A 263 -4.09 3.70 45.15
C GLN A 263 -4.57 5.00 45.78
N ALA A 264 -4.61 6.10 45.03
CA ALA A 264 -5.14 7.37 45.54
C ALA A 264 -6.66 7.33 45.82
N THR A 265 -7.38 6.40 45.20
CA THR A 265 -8.83 6.24 45.38
C THR A 265 -9.17 5.33 46.56
N SER A 266 -8.23 4.48 47.01
CA SER A 266 -8.46 3.61 48.16
C SER A 266 -8.40 4.35 49.51
N ASP A 267 -7.75 5.52 49.56
CA ASP A 267 -7.73 6.41 50.74
C ASP A 267 -8.76 7.54 50.61
N VAL A 268 -9.75 7.54 51.50
CA VAL A 268 -10.82 8.56 51.58
C VAL A 268 -10.27 9.99 51.71
N SER A 269 -9.10 10.16 52.35
CA SER A 269 -8.45 11.46 52.55
C SER A 269 -7.90 12.01 51.24
N GLN A 270 -7.29 11.15 50.43
CA GLN A 270 -6.77 11.50 49.10
C GLN A 270 -7.90 11.76 48.11
N LEU A 271 -8.99 10.98 48.19
CA LEU A 271 -10.19 11.23 47.40
C LEU A 271 -10.79 12.61 47.68
N ARG A 272 -10.92 12.99 48.96
CA ARG A 272 -11.43 14.31 49.35
C ARG A 272 -10.51 15.45 48.89
N ARG A 273 -9.19 15.25 48.96
CA ARG A 273 -8.21 16.21 48.42
C ARG A 273 -8.32 16.35 46.90
N SER A 274 -8.43 15.24 46.17
CA SER A 274 -8.59 15.21 44.71
C SER A 274 -9.89 15.89 44.26
N ALA A 275 -11.00 15.62 44.95
CA ALA A 275 -12.29 16.28 44.71
C ALA A 275 -12.19 17.79 44.95
N THR A 276 -11.52 18.21 46.03
CA THR A 276 -11.31 19.63 46.33
C THR A 276 -10.46 20.31 45.25
N LEU A 277 -9.41 19.65 44.77
CA LEU A 277 -8.57 20.14 43.66
C LEU A 277 -9.35 20.23 42.35
N HIS A 278 -10.21 19.25 42.04
CA HIS A 278 -11.07 19.29 40.86
C HIS A 278 -12.07 20.44 40.94
N VAL A 279 -12.76 20.61 42.07
CA VAL A 279 -13.68 21.74 42.29
C VAL A 279 -12.93 23.06 42.14
N ALA A 280 -11.76 23.19 42.74
CA ALA A 280 -10.93 24.40 42.60
C ALA A 280 -10.48 24.63 41.14
N SER A 281 -10.15 23.57 40.40
CA SER A 281 -9.80 23.65 38.97
C SER A 281 -10.98 24.11 38.12
N ILE A 282 -12.16 23.52 38.32
CA ILE A 282 -13.40 23.92 37.63
C ILE A 282 -13.73 25.38 37.95
N CYS A 283 -13.69 25.79 39.22
CA CYS A 283 -13.94 27.17 39.60
C CYS A 283 -12.94 28.13 38.94
N ARG A 284 -11.66 27.72 38.83
CA ARG A 284 -10.63 28.51 38.14
C ARG A 284 -10.92 28.62 36.65
N HIS A 285 -11.16 27.51 35.96
CA HIS A 285 -11.51 27.53 34.53
C HIS A 285 -12.80 28.31 34.25
N LEU A 286 -13.80 28.20 35.11
CA LEU A 286 -15.06 28.95 34.99
C LEU A 286 -14.83 30.44 35.22
N HIS A 287 -13.98 30.82 36.17
CA HIS A 287 -13.55 32.19 36.36
C HIS A 287 -12.78 32.74 35.14
N HIS A 288 -11.82 31.98 34.61
CA HIS A 288 -11.10 32.31 33.38
C HIS A 288 -12.05 32.51 32.20
N LEU A 289 -13.05 31.63 32.06
CA LEU A 289 -14.07 31.73 31.01
C LEU A 289 -14.97 32.95 31.17
N LEU A 290 -15.42 33.26 32.40
CA LEU A 290 -16.25 34.44 32.68
C LEU A 290 -15.50 35.77 32.49
N VAL A 291 -14.18 35.78 32.73
CA VAL A 291 -13.32 36.95 32.52
C VAL A 291 -12.85 37.06 31.06
N GLY A 292 -13.18 36.08 30.21
CA GLY A 292 -12.75 36.04 28.81
C GLY A 292 -11.27 35.69 28.61
N ALA A 293 -10.58 35.25 29.67
CA ALA A 293 -9.19 34.81 29.67
C ALA A 293 -9.12 33.29 29.61
N ALA A 294 -9.76 32.69 28.60
CA ALA A 294 -9.58 31.28 28.31
C ALA A 294 -8.21 31.12 27.64
N ASP A 295 -7.15 30.91 28.44
CA ASP A 295 -5.86 30.39 27.99
C ASP A 295 -6.06 28.93 27.54
N LEU A 296 -6.75 28.76 26.41
CA LEU A 296 -6.81 27.51 25.70
C LEU A 296 -5.45 27.27 25.06
N ASP A 297 -5.03 26.01 25.00
CA ASP A 297 -3.80 25.63 24.33
C ASP A 297 -3.91 25.97 22.82
N PRO A 298 -3.07 26.89 22.30
CA PRO A 298 -3.08 27.23 20.88
C PRO A 298 -2.75 26.04 19.98
N GLU A 299 -2.06 25.00 20.47
CA GLU A 299 -1.75 23.83 19.65
C GLU A 299 -3.00 22.98 19.35
N LEU A 300 -3.96 22.97 20.27
CA LEU A 300 -5.21 22.22 20.19
C LEU A 300 -6.34 23.01 19.53
N TRP A 301 -6.45 24.31 19.84
CA TRP A 301 -7.60 25.14 19.44
C TRP A 301 -7.24 26.30 18.51
N GLY A 302 -5.96 26.55 18.29
CA GLY A 302 -5.48 27.56 17.33
C GLY A 302 -5.37 27.01 15.91
N LEU A 303 -5.43 27.92 14.95
CA LEU A 303 -5.26 27.64 13.54
C LEU A 303 -4.09 28.44 12.96
N THR A 304 -3.40 27.87 11.98
CA THR A 304 -2.46 28.62 11.14
C THR A 304 -3.21 29.43 10.08
N THR A 305 -2.54 30.40 9.46
CA THR A 305 -3.17 31.20 8.38
C THR A 305 -3.67 30.32 7.23
N GLU A 306 -2.93 29.27 6.88
CA GLU A 306 -3.31 28.32 5.81
C GLU A 306 -4.58 27.53 6.19
N GLU A 307 -4.67 27.09 7.45
CA GLU A 307 -5.85 26.40 7.97
C GLU A 307 -7.08 27.33 8.02
N GLU A 308 -6.91 28.59 8.40
CA GLU A 308 -7.98 29.60 8.40
C GLU A 308 -8.48 29.93 6.98
N GLN A 309 -7.58 30.09 6.03
CA GLN A 309 -7.91 30.30 4.60
C GLN A 309 -8.68 29.10 4.02
N LYS A 310 -8.25 27.87 4.36
CA LYS A 310 -8.92 26.64 3.95
C LYS A 310 -10.34 26.53 4.53
N HIS A 311 -10.51 26.88 5.81
CA HIS A 311 -11.82 26.85 6.48
C HIS A 311 -12.78 27.95 5.99
N SER A 312 -12.26 29.15 5.67
CA SER A 312 -13.07 30.26 5.16
C SER A 312 -13.47 30.11 3.69
N GLY A 313 -12.85 29.17 2.96
CA GLY A 313 -13.06 28.97 1.53
C GLY A 313 -12.41 30.05 0.64
N ILE A 314 -11.72 31.02 1.25
CA ILE A 314 -10.99 32.09 0.57
C ILE A 314 -9.52 31.74 0.63
N VAL A 315 -9.03 31.04 -0.40
CA VAL A 315 -7.63 30.62 -0.48
C VAL A 315 -6.69 31.82 -0.68
N ARG A 316 -7.18 32.93 -1.27
CA ARG A 316 -6.42 34.18 -1.47
C ARG A 316 -7.33 35.41 -1.48
N TRP A 317 -6.78 36.54 -1.05
CA TRP A 317 -7.43 37.84 -1.19
C TRP A 317 -7.74 38.16 -2.67
N PRO A 318 -8.93 38.66 -3.00
CA PRO A 318 -9.32 38.97 -4.37
C PRO A 318 -8.35 39.96 -5.05
N GLY A 319 -7.87 39.61 -6.24
CA GLY A 319 -7.01 40.48 -7.04
C GLY A 319 -5.51 40.41 -6.71
N ILE A 320 -5.09 39.51 -5.81
CA ILE A 320 -3.70 39.36 -5.40
C ILE A 320 -3.15 38.00 -5.87
N THR A 321 -2.08 38.07 -6.68
CA THR A 321 -1.41 36.88 -7.23
C THR A 321 -0.20 36.45 -6.41
N ILE A 322 0.28 37.29 -5.50
CA ILE A 322 1.45 37.07 -4.64
C ILE A 322 1.03 36.35 -3.35
N ALA A 323 1.83 35.41 -2.88
CA ALA A 323 1.64 34.79 -1.57
C ALA A 323 1.98 35.80 -0.46
N LEU A 324 1.03 36.06 0.43
CA LEU A 324 1.21 36.95 1.58
C LEU A 324 1.57 36.12 2.80
N GLU A 325 2.71 36.42 3.41
CA GLU A 325 3.15 35.81 4.67
C GLU A 325 3.13 36.87 5.78
N PRO A 326 1.97 37.10 6.42
CA PRO A 326 1.89 37.98 7.59
C PRO A 326 2.78 37.46 8.72
N ALA A 327 3.19 38.35 9.62
CA ALA A 327 3.88 37.93 10.84
C ALA A 327 3.09 36.83 11.57
N ASN A 328 3.79 35.80 12.05
CA ASN A 328 3.21 34.64 12.74
C ASN A 328 2.31 33.73 11.86
N PHE A 329 2.55 33.70 10.55
CA PHE A 329 1.85 32.84 9.58
C PHE A 329 1.83 31.35 9.98
N SER A 330 2.96 30.82 10.46
CA SER A 330 3.13 29.40 10.82
C SER A 330 2.69 29.05 12.25
N LEU A 331 2.36 30.04 13.08
CA LEU A 331 1.95 29.79 14.46
C LEU A 331 0.45 29.51 14.53
N LYS A 332 0.04 28.58 15.38
CA LYS A 332 -1.38 28.37 15.68
C LYS A 332 -1.87 29.44 16.65
N LEU A 333 -2.83 30.24 16.22
CA LEU A 333 -3.42 31.33 16.99
C LEU A 333 -4.94 31.19 17.03
N TYR A 334 -5.59 31.77 18.03
CA TYR A 334 -7.05 31.87 18.10
C TYR A 334 -7.45 33.23 18.70
N GLY A 335 -8.75 33.56 18.59
CA GLY A 335 -9.32 34.76 19.18
C GLY A 335 -8.70 36.06 18.66
N GLY A 336 -8.37 36.99 19.56
CA GLY A 336 -7.84 38.32 19.19
C GLY A 336 -6.50 38.28 18.47
N ALA A 337 -5.61 37.35 18.82
CA ALA A 337 -4.31 37.23 18.15
C ALA A 337 -4.44 36.74 16.70
N ALA A 338 -5.38 35.82 16.44
CA ALA A 338 -5.73 35.41 15.08
C ALA A 338 -6.35 36.57 14.27
N PHE A 339 -7.26 37.33 14.89
CA PHE A 339 -7.86 38.52 14.27
C PHE A 339 -6.80 39.56 13.86
N GLU A 340 -5.87 39.91 14.75
CA GLU A 340 -4.79 40.86 14.45
C GLU A 340 -3.89 40.37 13.31
N ARG A 341 -3.60 39.07 13.24
CA ARG A 341 -2.86 38.48 12.13
C ARG A 341 -3.60 38.61 10.81
N VAL A 342 -4.90 38.30 10.79
CA VAL A 342 -5.74 38.45 9.57
C VAL A 342 -5.86 39.91 9.15
N MET A 343 -5.96 40.84 10.10
CA MET A 343 -5.94 42.28 9.82
C MET A 343 -4.60 42.71 9.21
N HIS A 344 -3.48 42.20 9.72
CA HIS A 344 -2.17 42.45 9.15
C HIS A 344 -2.03 41.87 7.73
N GLU A 345 -2.54 40.66 7.50
CA GLU A 345 -2.62 40.04 6.18
C GLU A 345 -3.44 40.90 5.20
N PHE A 346 -4.59 41.41 5.64
CA PHE A 346 -5.42 42.33 4.87
C PHE A 346 -4.70 43.64 4.55
N HIS A 347 -3.91 44.19 5.49
CA HIS A 347 -3.10 45.37 5.21
C HIS A 347 -2.04 45.07 4.13
N CYS A 348 -1.31 43.96 4.25
CA CYS A 348 -0.35 43.52 3.23
C CYS A 348 -1.03 43.33 1.87
N ALA A 349 -2.26 42.80 1.87
CA ALA A 349 -3.07 42.63 0.69
C ALA A 349 -3.41 43.98 0.03
N ALA A 350 -3.99 44.90 0.81
CA ALA A 350 -4.40 46.22 0.34
C ALA A 350 -3.22 47.02 -0.25
N TYR A 351 -2.03 46.96 0.38
CA TYR A 351 -0.83 47.61 -0.14
C TYR A 351 -0.26 46.97 -1.41
N SER A 352 -0.57 45.70 -1.67
CA SER A 352 -0.11 44.98 -2.86
C SER A 352 -0.99 45.19 -4.09
N MET A 353 -2.18 45.79 -3.92
CA MET A 353 -3.06 46.13 -5.03
C MET A 353 -2.53 47.35 -5.78
N LYS A 354 -2.27 47.19 -7.09
CA LYS A 354 -1.97 48.34 -7.95
C LYS A 354 -3.24 49.15 -8.18
N CYS A 355 -3.28 50.39 -7.71
CA CYS A 355 -4.32 51.33 -8.11
C CYS A 355 -4.32 51.48 -9.64
N PRO A 356 -5.49 51.44 -10.30
CA PRO A 356 -5.56 51.70 -11.73
C PRO A 356 -5.00 53.09 -12.05
N PRO A 357 -4.29 53.27 -13.18
CA PRO A 357 -3.78 54.58 -13.56
C PRO A 357 -4.96 55.54 -13.73
N LEU A 358 -4.89 56.70 -13.06
CA LEU A 358 -5.86 57.77 -13.23
C LEU A 358 -5.80 58.27 -14.68
N SER A 359 -6.86 58.00 -15.45
CA SER A 359 -7.06 58.64 -16.75
C SER A 359 -7.31 60.13 -16.54
N ARG A 360 -6.59 61.00 -17.27
CA ARG A 360 -6.72 62.47 -17.20
C ARG A 360 -8.16 62.99 -17.32
N GLU A 361 -9.06 62.21 -17.94
CA GLU A 361 -10.49 62.55 -18.09
C GLU A 361 -11.31 62.44 -16.79
N LYS A 362 -10.83 61.72 -15.76
CA LYS A 362 -11.54 61.55 -14.47
C LYS A 362 -11.04 62.48 -13.36
N VAL A 363 -10.10 63.39 -13.66
CA VAL A 363 -9.60 64.37 -12.68
C VAL A 363 -10.57 65.58 -12.54
N HIS A 364 -11.62 65.65 -13.36
CA HIS A 364 -12.68 66.65 -13.25
C HIS A 364 -14.07 66.00 -13.14
N SER A 365 -14.49 65.73 -11.91
CA SER A 365 -15.86 65.62 -11.37
C SER A 365 -15.62 64.95 -10.01
N ASP A 366 -15.63 65.65 -8.89
CA ASP A 366 -16.81 66.29 -8.32
C ASP A 366 -16.43 67.53 -7.50
N TYR A 367 -17.15 68.64 -7.78
CA TYR A 367 -17.47 69.68 -6.81
C TYR A 367 -19.00 69.72 -6.69
#